data_AF-A0A0G1MRJ1-F1
#
_entry.id   AF-A0A0G1MRJ1-F1
#
_cell.length_a   1.000
_cell.length_b   1.000
_cell.length_c   1.000
_cell.angle_alpha   90.00
_cell.angle_beta   90.00
_cell.angle_gamma   90.00
#
_symmetry.space_group_name_H-M   'P 1'
#
loop_
_entity.id
_entity.type
_entity.pdbx_description
1 polymer ?
#
loop_
_entity_poly.entity_id
_entity_poly.type
_entity_poly.pdbx_seq_one_letter_code
_entity_poly.pdbx_strand_id
1 'polypeptide(L)'
;MAGNKLDESIANFLRRKHNLIIGDQTAEDIKIKIGSAMPLHPIEKFEAKGRDSVVGLPRVIEITSADVYEAIRGTLLQIIAVVKGVLEETPPELISDIIDKGIVMSGGTALTRNFDQLMTAETGVPCHVADEPLLCVVRGTGIAMENIDLYKKSITKR
;
A
#
# COMPACT_ATOMS: atom_id res chain seq x y z
N MET A 1 5.68 5.06 -7.80
CA MET A 1 4.26 4.67 -7.90
C MET A 1 3.96 3.78 -6.70
N ALA A 2 3.12 4.24 -5.76
CA ALA A 2 2.76 3.50 -4.55
C ALA A 2 1.43 4.07 -4.01
N GLY A 3 1.46 4.73 -2.84
CA GLY A 3 0.30 5.39 -2.22
C GLY A 3 -0.53 6.25 -3.18
N ASN A 4 0.12 7.14 -3.94
CA ASN A 4 -0.59 8.02 -4.89
C ASN A 4 -1.40 7.24 -5.94
N LYS A 5 -0.94 6.05 -6.32
CA LYS A 5 -1.67 5.22 -7.29
C LYS A 5 -2.94 4.62 -6.69
N LEU A 6 -2.91 4.33 -5.38
CA LEU A 6 -4.11 3.91 -4.65
C LEU A 6 -5.11 5.06 -4.57
N ASP A 7 -4.65 6.28 -4.30
CA ASP A 7 -5.50 7.48 -4.28
C ASP A 7 -6.15 7.72 -5.65
N GLU A 8 -5.37 7.65 -6.72
CA GLU A 8 -5.88 7.71 -8.10
C GLU A 8 -6.92 6.62 -8.37
N SER A 9 -6.68 5.39 -7.91
CA SER A 9 -7.63 4.27 -8.09
C SER A 9 -8.95 4.54 -7.38
N ILE A 10 -8.92 5.09 -6.16
CA ILE A 10 -10.11 5.50 -5.41
C ILE A 10 -10.85 6.62 -6.14
N ALA A 11 -10.16 7.69 -6.54
CA ALA A 11 -10.78 8.81 -7.24
C ALA A 11 -11.43 8.37 -8.57
N ASN A 12 -10.74 7.52 -9.34
CA ASN A 12 -11.26 6.97 -10.59
C ASN A 12 -12.47 6.06 -10.36
N PHE A 13 -12.45 5.25 -9.30
CA PHE A 13 -13.57 4.40 -8.93
C PHE A 13 -14.82 5.23 -8.63
N LEU A 14 -14.70 6.27 -7.81
CA LEU A 14 -15.83 7.14 -7.46
C LEU A 14 -16.37 7.92 -8.65
N ARG A 15 -15.47 8.36 -9.54
CA ARG A 15 -15.87 9.00 -10.79
C ARG A 15 -16.71 8.06 -11.66
N ARG A 16 -16.31 6.78 -11.79
CA ARG A 16 -17.00 5.80 -12.65
C ARG A 16 -18.29 5.26 -12.03
N LYS A 17 -18.27 4.88 -10.75
CA LYS A 17 -19.39 4.20 -10.08
C LYS A 17 -20.43 5.17 -9.52
N HIS A 18 -19.99 6.34 -9.05
CA HIS A 18 -20.85 7.29 -8.34
C HIS A 18 -21.01 8.66 -9.04
N ASN A 19 -20.36 8.87 -10.20
CA ASN A 19 -20.31 10.17 -10.89
C ASN A 19 -19.79 11.29 -9.97
N LEU A 20 -18.88 10.96 -9.04
CA LEU A 20 -18.30 11.93 -8.09
C LEU A 20 -16.81 12.13 -8.37
N ILE A 21 -16.43 13.37 -8.66
CA ILE A 21 -15.04 13.80 -8.77
C ILE A 21 -14.58 14.30 -7.41
N ILE A 22 -13.53 13.68 -6.87
CA ILE A 22 -12.88 14.07 -5.62
C ILE A 22 -11.43 14.49 -5.88
N GLY A 23 -10.85 15.28 -4.97
CA GLY A 23 -9.43 15.65 -5.02
C GLY A 23 -8.55 14.66 -4.26
N ASP A 24 -7.23 14.81 -4.44
CA ASP A 24 -6.22 13.90 -3.87
C ASP A 24 -6.31 13.79 -2.35
N GLN A 25 -6.50 14.91 -1.64
CA GLN A 25 -6.65 14.90 -0.17
C GLN A 25 -7.85 14.06 0.28
N THR A 26 -8.99 14.18 -0.40
CA THR A 26 -10.19 13.39 -0.08
C THR A 26 -9.94 11.90 -0.36
N ALA A 27 -9.23 11.58 -1.45
CA ALA A 27 -8.91 10.21 -1.81
C ALA A 27 -7.97 9.58 -0.76
N GLU A 28 -6.98 10.34 -0.31
CA GLU A 28 -6.07 9.91 0.75
C GLU A 28 -6.78 9.74 2.10
N ASP A 29 -7.67 10.65 2.47
CA ASP A 29 -8.48 10.52 3.69
C ASP A 29 -9.33 9.25 3.66
N ILE A 30 -9.94 8.93 2.51
CA ILE A 30 -10.71 7.68 2.32
C ILE A 30 -9.79 6.47 2.47
N LYS A 31 -8.63 6.47 1.79
CA LYS A 31 -7.61 5.41 1.87
C LYS A 31 -7.19 5.13 3.31
N ILE A 32 -6.87 6.18 4.08
CA ILE A 32 -6.39 6.04 5.46
C ILE A 32 -7.52 5.59 6.40
N LYS A 33 -8.74 6.13 6.24
CA LYS A 33 -9.81 5.92 7.21
C LYS A 33 -10.58 4.62 7.03
N ILE A 34 -10.81 4.17 5.79
CA ILE A 34 -11.63 2.98 5.52
C ILE A 34 -11.00 2.03 4.49
N GLY A 35 -9.77 2.29 4.05
CA GLY A 35 -9.05 1.45 3.09
C GLY A 35 -8.55 0.14 3.69
N SER A 36 -8.73 -0.95 2.93
CA SER A 36 -8.27 -2.29 3.31
C SER A 36 -7.95 -3.11 2.08
N ALA A 37 -6.91 -3.93 2.18
CA ALA A 37 -6.49 -4.89 1.16
C ALA A 37 -7.35 -6.17 1.16
N MET A 38 -8.22 -6.34 2.15
CA MET A 38 -9.18 -7.45 2.27
C MET A 38 -10.56 -6.94 2.71
N PRO A 39 -11.65 -7.68 2.46
CA PRO A 39 -12.98 -7.32 2.94
C PRO A 39 -13.03 -7.16 4.47
N LEU A 40 -13.50 -6.00 4.94
CA LEU A 40 -13.66 -5.72 6.38
C LEU A 40 -15.03 -6.18 6.88
N HIS A 41 -15.04 -6.68 8.11
CA HIS A 41 -16.25 -7.04 8.85
C HIS A 41 -16.13 -6.44 10.28
N PRO A 42 -17.00 -5.48 10.67
CA PRO A 42 -18.10 -4.91 9.90
C PRO A 42 -17.62 -4.01 8.74
N ILE A 43 -18.53 -3.76 7.79
CA ILE A 43 -18.30 -2.77 6.73
C ILE A 43 -18.28 -1.38 7.37
N GLU A 44 -17.23 -0.62 7.08
CA GLU A 44 -17.08 0.77 7.52
C GLU A 44 -17.62 1.71 6.46
N LYS A 45 -18.02 2.92 6.88
CA LYS A 45 -18.61 3.94 6.02
C LYS A 45 -17.87 5.27 6.14
N PHE A 46 -17.84 6.03 5.06
CA PHE A 46 -17.21 7.35 5.01
C PHE A 46 -18.02 8.30 4.12
N GLU A 47 -18.24 9.53 4.58
CA GLU A 47 -18.88 10.57 3.78
C GLU A 47 -17.85 11.30 2.90
N ALA A 48 -17.88 11.03 1.60
CA ALA A 48 -17.04 11.73 0.64
C ALA A 48 -17.76 12.94 0.06
N LYS A 49 -17.05 14.07 0.07
CA LYS A 49 -17.48 15.33 -0.53
C LYS A 49 -16.71 15.56 -1.82
N GLY A 50 -17.42 15.89 -2.88
CA GLY A 50 -16.83 16.14 -4.19
C GLY A 50 -17.75 16.94 -5.08
N ARG A 51 -17.40 16.95 -6.37
CA ARG A 51 -18.18 17.58 -7.43
C ARG A 51 -18.85 16.50 -8.27
N ASP A 52 -20.15 16.63 -8.49
CA ASP A 52 -20.87 15.74 -9.40
C ASP A 52 -20.35 15.92 -10.83
N SER A 53 -19.98 14.83 -11.51
CA SER A 53 -19.39 14.89 -12.85
C SER A 53 -20.41 15.20 -13.95
N VAL A 54 -21.70 15.04 -13.68
CA VAL A 54 -22.79 15.30 -14.62
C VAL A 54 -23.29 16.73 -14.47
N VAL A 55 -23.67 17.12 -13.24
CA VAL A 55 -24.31 18.43 -12.99
C VAL A 55 -23.28 19.51 -12.62
N GLY A 56 -22.09 19.12 -12.17
CA GLY A 56 -21.02 20.05 -11.81
C GLY A 56 -21.15 20.72 -10.43
N LEU A 57 -22.18 20.36 -9.65
CA LEU A 57 -22.44 20.93 -8.33
C LEU A 57 -21.80 20.09 -7.20
N PRO A 58 -21.50 20.71 -6.04
CA PRO A 58 -21.05 19.97 -4.86
C PRO A 58 -22.06 18.91 -4.41
N ARG A 59 -21.58 17.70 -4.14
CA ARG A 59 -22.39 16.57 -3.69
C ARG A 59 -21.64 15.78 -2.61
N VAL A 60 -22.39 15.22 -1.67
CA VAL A 60 -21.89 14.31 -0.64
C VAL A 60 -22.50 12.94 -0.89
N ILE A 61 -21.66 11.90 -0.83
CA ILE A 61 -22.11 10.50 -0.92
C ILE A 61 -21.50 9.69 0.22
N GLU A 62 -22.19 8.63 0.63
CA GLU A 62 -21.64 7.62 1.52
C GLU A 62 -20.88 6.57 0.69
N ILE A 63 -19.64 6.27 1.09
CA ILE A 63 -18.79 5.23 0.50
C ILE A 63 -18.51 4.19 1.57
N THR A 64 -18.40 2.93 1.16
CA THR A 64 -18.11 1.82 2.06
C THR A 64 -16.67 1.31 1.95
N SER A 65 -16.16 0.62 2.98
CA SER A 65 -14.86 -0.07 2.89
C SER A 65 -14.81 -1.14 1.79
N ALA A 66 -15.97 -1.71 1.42
CA ALA A 66 -16.08 -2.63 0.29
C ALA A 66 -15.83 -1.94 -1.06
N ASP A 67 -16.36 -0.72 -1.24
CA ASP A 67 -16.09 0.10 -2.43
C ASP A 67 -14.60 0.45 -2.54
N VAL A 68 -13.96 0.81 -1.42
CA VAL A 68 -12.54 1.14 -1.40
C VAL A 68 -11.68 -0.09 -1.69
N TYR A 69 -12.02 -1.25 -1.11
CA TYR A 69 -11.37 -2.53 -1.44
C TYR A 69 -11.47 -2.84 -2.93
N GLU A 70 -12.65 -2.71 -3.53
CA GLU A 70 -12.86 -2.91 -4.97
C GLU A 70 -11.99 -1.94 -5.80
N ALA A 71 -11.90 -0.68 -5.38
CA ALA A 71 -11.12 0.35 -6.05
C ALA A 71 -9.62 0.05 -6.05
N ILE A 72 -9.05 -0.36 -4.91
CA ILE A 72 -7.59 -0.46 -4.75
C ILE A 72 -7.01 -1.84 -5.03
N ARG A 73 -7.82 -2.91 -5.01
CA ARG A 73 -7.36 -4.30 -5.15
C ARG A 73 -6.46 -4.50 -6.38
N GLY A 74 -6.87 -3.95 -7.54
CA GLY A 74 -6.08 -4.08 -8.77
C GLY A 74 -4.68 -3.49 -8.66
N THR A 75 -4.54 -2.34 -8.00
CA THR A 75 -3.24 -1.69 -7.76
C THR A 75 -2.40 -2.46 -6.76
N LEU A 76 -3.00 -3.01 -5.70
CA LEU A 76 -2.28 -3.85 -4.73
C LEU A 76 -1.75 -5.14 -5.39
N LEU A 77 -2.55 -5.77 -6.25
CA LEU A 77 -2.12 -6.97 -7.00
C LEU A 77 -0.96 -6.66 -7.96
N GLN A 78 -0.89 -5.45 -8.53
CA GLN A 78 0.27 -5.03 -9.32
C GLN A 78 1.55 -4.95 -8.47
N ILE A 79 1.47 -4.42 -7.24
CA ILE A 79 2.60 -4.38 -6.31
C ILE A 79 3.04 -5.82 -5.98
N ILE A 80 2.09 -6.69 -5.66
CA ILE A 80 2.34 -8.09 -5.32
C ILE A 80 2.97 -8.85 -6.50
N ALA A 81 2.53 -8.59 -7.74
CA ALA A 81 3.09 -9.21 -8.93
C ALA A 81 4.59 -8.89 -9.10
N VAL A 82 5.00 -7.65 -8.79
CA VAL A 82 6.41 -7.27 -8.81
C VAL A 82 7.19 -8.04 -7.73
N VAL A 83 6.63 -8.17 -6.53
CA VAL A 83 7.26 -8.95 -5.45
C VAL A 83 7.41 -10.42 -5.85
N LYS A 84 6.39 -11.02 -6.46
CA LYS A 84 6.43 -12.39 -6.98
C LYS A 84 7.54 -12.57 -8.02
N GLY A 85 7.67 -11.64 -8.97
CA GLY A 85 8.74 -11.68 -9.95
C GLY A 85 10.14 -11.67 -9.32
N VAL A 86 10.35 -10.87 -8.27
CA VAL A 86 11.63 -10.87 -7.53
C VAL A 86 11.88 -12.21 -6.85
N LEU A 87 10.86 -12.82 -6.24
CA LEU A 87 10.99 -14.14 -5.62
C LEU A 87 11.31 -15.24 -6.65
N GLU A 88 10.74 -15.17 -7.85
CA GLU A 88 11.01 -16.11 -8.96
C GLU A 88 12.44 -15.99 -9.49
N GLU A 89 13.01 -14.78 -9.54
CA GLU A 89 14.39 -14.54 -9.96
C GLU A 89 15.42 -14.80 -8.84
N THR A 90 14.96 -14.99 -7.60
CA THR A 90 15.85 -15.18 -6.46
C THR A 90 16.51 -16.57 -6.52
N PRO A 91 17.85 -16.67 -6.37
CA PRO A 91 18.52 -17.96 -6.35
C PRO A 91 17.97 -18.90 -5.25
N PRO A 92 17.85 -20.22 -5.51
CA PRO A 92 17.28 -21.17 -4.55
C PRO A 92 17.94 -21.14 -3.17
N GLU A 93 19.25 -20.88 -3.11
CA GLU A 93 20.01 -20.78 -1.87
C GLU A 93 19.59 -19.61 -0.95
N LEU A 94 18.90 -18.60 -1.49
CA LEU A 94 18.36 -17.47 -0.73
C LEU A 94 16.86 -17.60 -0.49
N ILE A 95 16.12 -18.34 -1.33
CA ILE A 95 14.67 -18.53 -1.19
C ILE A 95 14.34 -19.21 0.13
N SER A 96 15.10 -20.23 0.55
CA SER A 96 14.85 -20.93 1.82
C SER A 96 14.90 -19.97 3.00
N ASP A 97 15.90 -19.08 3.02
CA ASP A 97 16.07 -18.06 4.04
C ASP A 97 14.91 -17.06 4.07
N ILE A 98 14.38 -16.69 2.90
CA ILE A 98 13.23 -15.78 2.78
C ILE A 98 11.95 -16.45 3.26
N ILE A 99 11.73 -17.73 2.94
CA ILE A 99 10.56 -18.49 3.41
C ILE A 99 10.57 -18.59 4.93
N ASP A 100 11.75 -18.83 5.54
CA ASP A 100 11.89 -18.98 6.99
C ASP A 100 11.74 -17.65 7.74
N LYS A 101 12.34 -16.56 7.22
CA LYS A 101 12.35 -15.24 7.89
C LYS A 101 11.15 -14.36 7.51
N GLY A 102 10.55 -14.62 6.37
CA GLY A 102 9.46 -13.83 5.81
C GLY A 102 9.88 -12.52 5.16
N ILE A 103 8.88 -11.76 4.70
CA ILE A 103 9.01 -10.44 4.08
C ILE A 103 8.64 -9.37 5.11
N VAL A 104 9.54 -8.40 5.28
CA VAL A 104 9.30 -7.22 6.13
C VAL A 104 8.80 -6.08 5.25
N MET A 105 7.60 -5.57 5.53
CA MET A 105 6.98 -4.46 4.80
C MET A 105 7.22 -3.14 5.52
N SER A 106 7.68 -2.11 4.79
CA SER A 106 7.90 -0.77 5.32
C SER A 106 7.29 0.31 4.42
N GLY A 107 7.30 1.56 4.88
CA GLY A 107 6.70 2.71 4.20
C GLY A 107 5.20 2.87 4.46
N GLY A 108 4.63 4.00 4.03
CA GLY A 108 3.24 4.34 4.35
C GLY A 108 2.19 3.41 3.75
N THR A 109 2.44 2.85 2.56
CA THR A 109 1.51 1.90 1.93
C THR A 109 1.40 0.59 2.71
N ALA A 110 2.44 0.20 3.46
CA ALA A 110 2.39 -0.99 4.32
C ALA A 110 1.35 -0.87 5.44
N LEU A 111 0.93 0.35 5.79
CA LEU A 111 -0.13 0.60 6.77
C LEU A 111 -1.54 0.39 6.23
N THR A 112 -1.69 0.05 4.95
CA THR A 112 -3.00 -0.34 4.39
C THR A 112 -3.47 -1.61 5.12
N ARG A 113 -4.66 -1.58 5.70
CA ARG A 113 -5.16 -2.68 6.55
C ARG A 113 -5.14 -4.01 5.80
N ASN A 114 -4.66 -5.06 6.45
CA ASN A 114 -4.57 -6.43 5.93
C ASN A 114 -3.70 -6.57 4.66
N PHE A 115 -2.85 -5.60 4.33
CA PHE A 115 -2.01 -5.72 3.14
C PHE A 115 -0.90 -6.75 3.30
N ASP A 116 -0.36 -6.91 4.50
CA ASP A 116 0.50 -8.02 4.91
C ASP A 116 -0.15 -9.40 4.76
N GLN A 117 -1.42 -9.52 5.17
CA GLN A 117 -2.20 -10.74 5.00
C GLN A 117 -2.44 -11.05 3.53
N LEU A 118 -2.76 -10.03 2.72
CA LEU A 118 -2.93 -10.20 1.27
C LEU A 118 -1.61 -10.60 0.61
N MET A 119 -0.51 -9.94 0.97
CA MET A 119 0.82 -10.28 0.48
C MET A 119 1.15 -11.74 0.81
N THR A 120 0.94 -12.17 2.06
CA THR A 120 1.18 -13.55 2.51
C THR A 120 0.34 -14.55 1.73
N ALA A 121 -0.96 -14.28 1.57
CA ALA A 121 -1.87 -15.17 0.85
C ALA A 121 -1.49 -15.32 -0.62
N GLU A 122 -0.98 -14.25 -1.23
CA GLU A 122 -0.61 -14.25 -2.64
C GLU A 122 0.78 -14.84 -2.88
N THR A 123 1.78 -14.51 -2.06
CA THR A 123 3.17 -14.95 -2.25
C THR A 123 3.45 -16.32 -1.64
N GLY A 124 2.66 -16.77 -0.67
CA GLY A 124 2.94 -17.96 0.12
C GLY A 124 4.06 -17.78 1.15
N VAL A 125 4.60 -16.57 1.29
CA VAL A 125 5.69 -16.23 2.22
C VAL A 125 5.12 -15.37 3.35
N PRO A 126 5.40 -15.67 4.63
CA PRO A 126 4.93 -14.85 5.75
C PRO A 126 5.36 -13.39 5.60
N CYS A 127 4.41 -12.46 5.63
CA CYS A 127 4.68 -11.02 5.55
C CYS A 127 4.28 -10.33 6.86
N HIS A 128 5.09 -9.39 7.31
CA HIS A 128 4.80 -8.56 8.49
C HIS A 128 5.20 -7.11 8.26
N VAL A 129 4.47 -6.18 8.86
CA VAL A 129 4.79 -4.75 8.81
C VAL A 129 5.87 -4.45 9.84
N ALA A 130 6.89 -3.69 9.45
CA ALA A 130 7.96 -3.25 10.34
C ALA A 130 7.42 -2.36 11.47
N ASP A 131 8.12 -2.34 12.60
CA ASP A 131 7.89 -1.34 13.64
C ASP A 131 8.14 0.05 13.09
N GLU A 132 7.19 0.97 13.30
CA GLU A 132 7.23 2.35 12.80
C GLU A 132 7.58 2.43 11.29
N PRO A 133 6.75 1.88 10.39
CA PRO A 133 7.12 1.67 8.99
C PRO A 133 7.39 2.98 8.23
N LEU A 134 6.86 4.11 8.72
CA LEU A 134 7.13 5.46 8.19
C LEU A 134 8.54 5.96 8.50
N LEU A 135 9.17 5.45 9.56
CA LEU A 135 10.47 5.90 10.06
C LEU A 135 11.62 4.99 9.65
N CYS A 136 11.35 3.80 9.08
CA CYS A 136 12.38 2.82 8.72
C CYS A 136 13.53 3.43 7.89
N VAL A 137 13.21 4.28 6.90
CA VAL A 137 14.22 4.89 6.01
C VAL A 137 15.12 5.86 6.77
N VAL A 138 14.54 6.79 7.52
CA VAL A 138 15.31 7.81 8.26
C VAL A 138 16.12 7.17 9.40
N ARG A 139 15.56 6.20 10.11
CA ARG A 139 16.27 5.45 11.16
C ARG A 139 17.42 4.62 10.58
N GLY A 140 17.18 3.90 9.48
CA GLY A 140 18.21 3.13 8.79
C GLY A 140 19.36 4.02 8.30
N THR A 141 19.03 5.22 7.81
CA THR A 141 20.04 6.21 7.41
C THR A 141 20.86 6.70 8.59
N GLY A 142 20.23 7.01 9.73
CA GLY A 142 20.92 7.39 10.96
C GLY A 142 21.90 6.31 11.44
N ILE A 143 21.44 5.06 11.53
CA ILE A 143 22.28 3.91 11.91
C ILE A 143 23.46 3.74 10.95
N ALA A 144 23.23 3.88 9.65
CA ALA A 144 24.29 3.78 8.65
C ALA A 144 25.33 4.90 8.79
N MET A 145 24.91 6.12 9.14
CA MET A 145 25.81 7.25 9.40
C MET A 145 26.65 7.05 10.67
N GLU A 146 26.07 6.51 11.75
CA GLU A 146 26.80 6.17 12.97
C GLU A 146 27.85 5.08 12.76
N ASN A 147 27.63 4.21 11.76
CA ASN A 147 28.47 3.07 11.44
C ASN A 147 29.15 3.24 10.06
N ILE A 148 29.44 4.48 9.66
CA ILE A 148 29.83 4.80 8.29
C ILE A 148 31.05 3.99 7.82
N ASP A 149 32.02 3.75 8.69
CA ASP A 149 33.24 3.02 8.35
C ASP A 149 33.00 1.53 8.03
N LEU A 150 32.00 0.91 8.68
CA LEU A 150 31.58 -0.47 8.39
C LEU A 150 30.90 -0.54 7.01
N TYR A 151 30.02 0.41 6.72
CA TYR A 151 29.28 0.42 5.47
C TYR A 151 30.08 0.96 4.27
N LYS A 152 31.09 1.80 4.49
CA LYS A 152 31.94 2.37 3.43
C LYS A 152 32.59 1.28 2.56
N LYS A 153 33.00 0.16 3.15
CA LYS A 153 33.57 -0.98 2.40
C LYS A 153 32.56 -1.67 1.48
N SER A 154 31.28 -1.63 1.83
CA SER A 154 30.19 -2.26 1.07
C SER A 154 29.59 -1.32 0.02
N ILE A 155 29.60 0.00 0.28
CA ILE A 155 29.01 1.01 -0.61
C ILE A 155 30.01 1.50 -1.67
N THR A 156 31.32 1.51 -1.38
CA THR A 156 32.35 2.06 -2.29
C THR A 156 32.88 1.05 -3.32
N LYS A 157 32.11 0.03 -3.71
CA LYS A 157 32.42 -0.75 -4.91
C LYS A 157 31.91 -0.03 -6.15
N ARG A 158 32.63 1.01 -6.55
CA ARG A 158 32.76 1.49 -7.94
C ARG A 158 34.18 1.97 -8.15
#